data_AF-M8DEA7-F1
#
_entry.id   AF-M8DEA7-F1
#
_cell.length_a   1.000
_cell.length_b   1.000
_cell.length_c   1.000
_cell.angle_alpha   90.00
_cell.angle_beta   90.00
_cell.angle_gamma   90.00
#
_symmetry.space_group_name_H-M   'P 1'
#
loop_
_entity.id
_entity.type
_entity.pdbx_description
1 polymer ?
#
loop_
_entity_poly.entity_id
_entity_poly.type
_entity_poly.pdbx_seq_one_letter_code
_entity_poly.pdbx_strand_id
1 'polypeptide(L)'
;MKKSILASMITVMLLSGSFVPAIQAAPSGTHTYRVTYKMPTINTLEEVELLYSLLKDSLQVKNPYDAALVEKNRMDIYEIVADLYGTDSIRSFMIDEMYLSRNGYLLELFNHIGVLEPVYPAGYDPVTIKQQIAKLAASEKWEQYAEFRKKRGQIELDSRIKALVQAGFVKPEEWNSQSITKQFVADTLYRIYKNARPYKGSVAPKDSQSEAVRWAIEAGLPGFQVDAKGYIYPDQQFYYHGVFDFIYLFFPSKFNGTEREYFQFEVKQDRLSEAVANRSQEFLYVNNKPLYSLPDGVMLLDRPEVKKAAAQLSTDLGPKLIGMVEQVRREVLKPRVWDWRNDVIRHPSFAKLVQEYRKTKSQKALMQVYQAVKERYNLFDRQDSPQVMKSVLDNIK
;
A
#
# COMPACT_ATOMS: atom_id res chain seq x y z
N MET A 1 0.84 58.83 46.33
CA MET A 1 1.78 59.97 46.20
C MET A 1 2.70 59.68 45.01
N LYS A 2 2.63 60.47 43.92
CA LYS A 2 3.65 61.48 43.53
C LYS A 2 5.06 60.84 43.50
N LYS A 3 5.81 60.70 42.40
CA LYS A 3 6.10 61.52 41.20
C LYS A 3 6.95 60.61 40.29
N SER A 4 6.69 60.41 38.98
CA SER A 4 7.18 61.21 37.84
C SER A 4 8.64 61.68 37.96
N ILE A 5 9.50 61.38 36.97
CA ILE A 5 10.18 62.37 36.09
C ILE A 5 11.33 61.76 35.25
N LEU A 6 11.23 62.05 33.94
CA LEU A 6 12.23 62.26 32.87
C LEU A 6 13.36 61.23 32.69
N ALA A 7 13.52 60.58 31.53
CA ALA A 7 13.72 61.10 30.18
C ALA A 7 14.99 61.97 30.01
N SER A 8 16.04 61.35 29.48
CA SER A 8 17.12 62.03 28.74
C SER A 8 17.58 61.13 27.60
N MET A 9 17.23 61.52 26.37
CA MET A 9 17.87 61.05 25.14
C MET A 9 19.30 61.57 25.08
N ILE A 10 20.28 60.74 24.70
CA ILE A 10 21.34 61.14 23.76
C ILE A 10 21.66 59.93 22.86
N THR A 11 21.42 60.12 21.56
CA THR A 11 21.93 59.31 20.46
C THR A 11 23.34 59.80 20.10
N VAL A 12 24.36 58.93 20.13
CA VAL A 12 25.51 59.00 19.20
C VAL A 12 25.98 57.58 18.89
N MET A 13 26.38 57.43 17.64
CA MET A 13 26.64 56.26 16.80
C MET A 13 27.87 55.42 17.15
N LEU A 14 27.76 54.14 16.72
CA LEU A 14 28.78 53.27 16.10
C LEU A 14 30.08 52.99 16.88
N LEU A 15 30.26 51.72 17.26
CA LEU A 15 31.44 50.91 16.91
C LEU A 15 31.25 49.44 17.33
N SER A 16 31.39 48.57 16.33
CA SER A 16 31.68 47.14 16.31
C SER A 16 32.11 46.44 17.61
N GLY A 17 31.46 45.31 17.91
CA GLY A 17 32.02 44.26 18.77
C GLY A 17 30.97 43.58 19.64
N SER A 18 30.22 42.63 19.07
CA SER A 18 29.34 41.76 19.85
C SER A 18 30.18 40.94 20.84
N PHE A 19 30.10 41.31 22.12
CA PHE A 19 30.42 40.42 23.22
C PHE A 19 29.35 39.34 23.28
N VAL A 20 29.64 38.17 22.70
CA VAL A 20 28.95 36.93 23.06
C VAL A 20 29.96 36.10 23.86
N PRO A 21 29.65 35.70 25.11
CA PRO A 21 30.51 34.81 25.86
C PRO A 21 30.68 33.52 25.07
N ALA A 22 31.94 33.09 24.88
CA ALA A 22 32.23 31.78 24.34
C ALA A 22 31.67 30.73 25.32
N ILE A 23 30.49 30.21 25.02
CA ILE A 23 30.03 28.94 25.59
C ILE A 23 30.98 27.91 25.01
N GLN A 24 32.00 27.56 25.80
CA GLN A 24 32.79 26.37 25.56
C GLN A 24 31.80 25.21 25.47
N ALA A 25 31.62 24.68 24.27
CA ALA A 25 30.96 23.41 24.08
C ALA A 25 31.66 22.42 25.00
N ALA A 26 30.91 21.83 25.93
CA ALA A 26 31.38 20.67 26.66
C ALA A 26 31.95 19.67 25.64
N PRO A 27 33.10 19.02 25.92
CA PRO A 27 33.68 18.05 25.01
C PRO A 27 32.60 17.03 24.66
N SER A 28 32.27 16.92 23.38
CA SER A 28 31.28 15.95 22.91
C SER A 28 31.81 14.57 23.26
N GLY A 29 31.24 13.97 24.31
CA GLY A 29 31.35 12.54 24.52
C GLY A 29 30.93 11.88 23.21
N THR A 30 31.84 11.15 22.57
CA THR A 30 31.54 10.33 21.41
C THR A 30 30.60 9.23 21.85
N HIS A 31 29.31 9.53 21.90
CA HIS A 31 28.27 8.52 21.95
C HIS A 31 28.31 7.82 20.59
N THR A 32 29.16 6.81 20.47
CA THR A 32 29.20 5.96 19.29
C THR A 32 27.87 5.22 19.24
N TYR A 33 26.98 5.66 18.35
CA TYR A 33 25.70 4.99 18.13
C TYR A 33 25.96 3.62 17.52
N ARG A 34 25.54 2.55 18.21
CA ARG A 34 25.52 1.22 17.59
C ARG A 34 24.27 1.12 16.74
N VAL A 35 24.43 1.21 15.43
CA VAL A 35 23.34 1.05 14.47
C VAL A 35 23.31 -0.39 13.94
N THR A 36 22.16 -1.03 14.01
CA THR A 36 21.89 -2.35 13.42
C THR A 36 20.61 -2.29 12.59
N TYR A 37 20.33 -3.33 11.80
CA TYR A 37 19.08 -3.43 11.03
C TYR A 37 18.44 -4.80 11.17
N LYS A 38 17.12 -4.84 11.00
CA LYS A 38 16.37 -6.07 10.85
C LYS A 38 16.09 -6.31 9.37
N MET A 39 16.45 -7.49 8.87
CA MET A 39 16.04 -7.89 7.53
C MET A 39 14.53 -8.10 7.52
N PRO A 40 13.78 -7.48 6.59
CA PRO A 40 12.35 -7.73 6.48
C PRO A 40 12.10 -9.21 6.18
N THR A 41 11.04 -9.76 6.76
CA THR A 41 10.53 -11.09 6.42
C THR A 41 9.13 -10.97 5.85
N ILE A 42 8.70 -11.95 5.06
CA ILE A 42 7.35 -11.93 4.47
C ILE A 42 6.24 -12.42 5.43
N ASN A 43 6.57 -12.70 6.71
CA ASN A 43 5.73 -13.51 7.58
C ASN A 43 4.84 -12.70 8.56
N THR A 44 4.93 -11.36 8.59
CA THR A 44 4.13 -10.56 9.53
C THR A 44 3.44 -9.39 8.85
N LEU A 45 2.18 -9.11 9.16
CA LEU A 45 1.37 -8.10 8.49
C LEU A 45 2.04 -6.71 8.37
N GLU A 46 2.67 -6.24 9.45
CA GLU A 46 3.36 -4.94 9.48
C GLU A 46 4.58 -4.96 8.55
N GLU A 47 5.37 -6.04 8.56
CA GLU A 47 6.45 -6.21 7.59
C GLU A 47 5.91 -6.36 6.17
N VAL A 48 4.72 -6.93 6.01
CA VAL A 48 4.11 -7.23 4.73
C VAL A 48 3.67 -5.94 4.03
N GLU A 49 2.93 -5.04 4.69
CA GLU A 49 2.56 -3.74 4.13
C GLU A 49 3.78 -2.85 3.85
N LEU A 50 4.73 -2.83 4.80
CA LEU A 50 6.00 -2.14 4.66
C LEU A 50 6.83 -2.70 3.50
N LEU A 51 6.87 -4.01 3.34
CA LEU A 51 7.61 -4.71 2.30
C LEU A 51 6.99 -4.46 0.93
N TYR A 52 5.66 -4.43 0.79
CA TYR A 52 5.02 -4.15 -0.49
C TYR A 52 5.38 -2.77 -1.00
N SER A 53 5.34 -1.79 -0.11
CA SER A 53 5.69 -0.42 -0.43
C SER A 53 7.19 -0.31 -0.78
N LEU A 54 8.07 -0.92 0.03
CA LEU A 54 9.50 -1.01 -0.26
C LEU A 54 9.78 -1.69 -1.61
N LEU A 55 9.11 -2.81 -1.90
CA LEU A 55 9.25 -3.56 -3.15
C LEU A 55 8.82 -2.71 -4.34
N LYS A 56 7.66 -2.06 -4.27
CA LYS A 56 7.18 -1.19 -5.34
C LYS A 56 8.17 -0.08 -5.67
N ASP A 57 8.72 0.58 -4.65
CA ASP A 57 9.63 1.71 -4.83
C ASP A 57 11.02 1.26 -5.31
N SER A 58 11.45 0.03 -4.98
CA SER A 58 12.78 -0.50 -5.30
C SER A 58 12.88 -1.27 -6.62
N LEU A 59 11.75 -1.69 -7.18
CA LEU A 59 11.73 -2.55 -8.37
C LEU A 59 11.49 -1.75 -9.66
N GLN A 60 12.12 -2.21 -10.74
CA GLN A 60 11.80 -1.78 -12.09
C GLN A 60 11.13 -2.92 -12.86
N VAL A 61 10.14 -2.57 -13.67
CA VAL A 61 9.40 -3.49 -14.52
C VAL A 61 10.24 -3.84 -15.75
N LYS A 62 10.38 -5.13 -16.04
CA LYS A 62 11.07 -5.63 -17.23
C LYS A 62 10.17 -5.78 -18.45
N ASN A 63 8.88 -6.03 -18.21
CA ASN A 63 7.85 -6.18 -19.23
C ASN A 63 6.73 -5.13 -19.05
N PRO A 64 7.04 -3.82 -19.10
CA PRO A 64 6.02 -2.79 -18.99
C PRO A 64 5.04 -2.86 -20.18
N TYR A 65 3.87 -2.25 -20.01
CA TYR A 65 3.06 -1.87 -21.17
C TYR A 65 3.79 -0.81 -22.00
N ASP A 66 3.32 -0.58 -23.23
CA ASP A 66 3.77 0.56 -24.03
C ASP A 66 3.53 1.87 -23.25
N ALA A 67 4.62 2.61 -22.98
CA ALA A 67 4.58 3.84 -22.22
C ALA A 67 3.71 4.91 -22.89
N ALA A 68 3.70 4.99 -24.23
CA ALA A 68 2.87 5.95 -24.95
C ALA A 68 1.38 5.61 -24.82
N LEU A 69 1.03 4.33 -24.81
CA LEU A 69 -0.34 3.87 -24.60
C LEU A 69 -0.81 4.19 -23.18
N VAL A 70 0.00 3.86 -22.16
CA VAL A 70 -0.34 4.11 -20.76
C VAL A 70 -0.51 5.61 -20.51
N GLU A 71 0.45 6.42 -20.97
CA GLU A 71 0.44 7.88 -20.78
C GLU A 71 -0.75 8.54 -21.48
N LYS A 72 -1.12 8.07 -22.68
CA LYS A 72 -2.30 8.55 -23.41
C LYS A 72 -3.59 8.35 -22.62
N ASN A 73 -3.73 7.21 -21.94
CA ASN A 73 -4.99 6.79 -21.33
C ASN A 73 -5.11 7.23 -19.86
N ARG A 74 -4.00 7.26 -19.13
CA ARG A 74 -3.96 7.62 -17.71
C ARG A 74 -4.50 9.04 -17.48
N MET A 75 -5.09 9.26 -16.31
CA MET A 75 -5.38 10.60 -15.82
C MET A 75 -4.80 10.76 -14.43
N ASP A 76 -4.06 11.85 -14.22
CA ASP A 76 -3.52 12.18 -12.92
C ASP A 76 -4.63 12.60 -11.94
N ILE A 77 -4.50 12.16 -10.68
CA ILE A 77 -5.49 12.40 -9.64
C ILE A 77 -5.58 13.88 -9.25
N TYR A 78 -4.47 14.61 -9.29
CA TYR A 78 -4.48 16.04 -9.03
C TYR A 78 -5.09 16.79 -10.20
N GLU A 79 -4.76 16.41 -11.43
CA GLU A 79 -5.36 17.00 -12.63
C GLU A 79 -6.89 16.82 -12.64
N ILE A 80 -7.39 15.60 -12.38
CA ILE A 80 -8.83 15.35 -12.39
C ILE A 80 -9.54 16.10 -11.25
N VAL A 81 -8.95 16.15 -10.04
CA VAL A 81 -9.56 16.84 -8.90
C VAL A 81 -9.58 18.35 -9.15
N ALA A 82 -8.48 18.91 -9.65
CA ALA A 82 -8.42 20.31 -10.05
C ALA A 82 -9.53 20.65 -11.06
N ASP A 83 -9.76 19.78 -12.04
CA ASP A 83 -10.80 19.96 -13.04
C ASP A 83 -12.21 19.84 -12.45
N LEU A 84 -12.49 18.79 -11.66
CA LEU A 84 -13.80 18.58 -11.02
C LEU A 84 -14.19 19.71 -10.07
N TYR A 85 -13.22 20.36 -9.44
CA TYR A 85 -13.43 21.53 -8.59
C TYR A 85 -13.33 22.86 -9.34
N GLY A 86 -12.86 22.86 -10.59
CA GLY A 86 -12.62 24.07 -11.38
C GLY A 86 -11.60 25.02 -10.74
N THR A 87 -10.55 24.50 -10.12
CA THR A 87 -9.57 25.26 -9.33
C THR A 87 -8.13 24.89 -9.70
N ASP A 88 -7.23 25.88 -9.66
CA ASP A 88 -5.79 25.65 -9.77
C ASP A 88 -5.13 25.40 -8.40
N SER A 89 -5.87 25.64 -7.31
CA SER A 89 -5.39 25.49 -5.94
C SER A 89 -6.10 24.33 -5.25
N ILE A 90 -5.61 23.12 -5.50
CA ILE A 90 -6.12 21.89 -4.88
C ILE A 90 -5.84 21.94 -3.38
N ARG A 91 -6.84 21.57 -2.58
CA ARG A 91 -6.71 21.40 -1.13
C ARG A 91 -6.70 19.92 -0.76
N SER A 92 -5.98 19.55 0.29
CA SER A 92 -5.83 18.14 0.69
C SER A 92 -7.16 17.42 0.87
N PHE A 93 -8.17 18.05 1.49
CA PHE A 93 -9.48 17.42 1.68
C PHE A 93 -10.17 17.04 0.36
N MET A 94 -9.91 17.75 -0.75
CA MET A 94 -10.50 17.45 -2.06
C MET A 94 -9.92 16.14 -2.62
N ILE A 95 -8.63 15.91 -2.38
CA ILE A 95 -7.95 14.67 -2.74
C ILE A 95 -8.41 13.53 -1.83
N ASP A 96 -8.53 13.79 -0.53
CA ASP A 96 -9.02 12.80 0.45
C ASP A 96 -10.46 12.34 0.11
N GLU A 97 -11.34 13.28 -0.22
CA GLU A 97 -12.71 12.96 -0.66
C GLU A 97 -12.72 12.10 -1.92
N MET A 98 -11.86 12.41 -2.90
CA MET A 98 -11.74 11.61 -4.11
C MET A 98 -11.27 10.19 -3.78
N TYR A 99 -10.21 10.03 -2.99
CA TYR A 99 -9.69 8.73 -2.56
C TYR A 99 -10.66 7.91 -1.70
N LEU A 100 -11.62 8.55 -1.03
CA LEU A 100 -12.63 7.90 -0.22
C LEU A 100 -13.96 7.67 -0.97
N SER A 101 -13.99 7.98 -2.27
CA SER A 101 -15.14 7.79 -3.16
C SER A 101 -14.97 6.58 -4.08
N ARG A 102 -16.09 6.02 -4.56
CA ARG A 102 -16.06 5.03 -5.64
C ARG A 102 -15.43 5.57 -6.92
N ASN A 103 -15.66 6.85 -7.24
CA ASN A 103 -15.09 7.46 -8.44
C ASN A 103 -13.57 7.50 -8.41
N GLY A 104 -12.97 7.85 -7.26
CA GLY A 104 -11.51 7.79 -7.09
C GLY A 104 -10.97 6.37 -7.21
N TYR A 105 -11.63 5.41 -6.56
CA TYR A 105 -11.27 4.00 -6.70
C TYR A 105 -11.31 3.52 -8.16
N LEU A 106 -12.39 3.84 -8.88
CA LEU A 106 -12.56 3.41 -10.26
C LEU A 106 -11.56 4.10 -11.20
N LEU A 107 -11.24 5.37 -10.96
CA LEU A 107 -10.18 6.06 -11.70
C LEU A 107 -8.82 5.38 -11.50
N GLU A 108 -8.46 5.11 -10.25
CA GLU A 108 -7.22 4.42 -9.92
C GLU A 108 -7.19 2.99 -10.47
N LEU A 109 -8.32 2.27 -10.45
CA LEU A 109 -8.45 0.96 -11.07
C LEU A 109 -8.22 1.02 -12.58
N PHE A 110 -8.79 2.00 -13.27
CA PHE A 110 -8.57 2.23 -14.69
C PHE A 110 -7.09 2.51 -14.98
N ASN A 111 -6.47 3.42 -14.21
CA ASN A 111 -5.05 3.76 -14.31
C ASN A 111 -4.15 2.53 -14.04
N HIS A 112 -4.50 1.70 -13.06
CA HIS A 112 -3.78 0.49 -12.70
C HIS A 112 -3.81 -0.57 -13.82
N ILE A 113 -4.95 -0.71 -14.52
CA ILE A 113 -5.06 -1.60 -15.68
C ILE A 113 -4.21 -1.07 -16.84
N GLY A 114 -4.22 0.25 -17.07
CA GLY A 114 -3.28 0.97 -17.95
C GLY A 114 -3.48 0.79 -19.45
N VAL A 115 -4.20 -0.25 -19.89
CA VAL A 115 -4.38 -0.59 -21.33
C VAL A 115 -5.78 -0.36 -21.86
N LEU A 116 -6.74 0.00 -21.01
CA LEU A 116 -8.08 0.35 -21.46
C LEU A 116 -8.08 1.74 -22.10
N GLU A 117 -8.81 1.91 -23.19
CA GLU A 117 -9.03 3.23 -23.79
C GLU A 117 -10.27 3.89 -23.17
N PRO A 118 -10.23 5.20 -22.85
CA PRO A 118 -11.41 5.91 -22.39
C PRO A 118 -12.52 5.95 -23.46
N VAL A 119 -13.78 5.81 -23.03
CA VAL A 119 -14.95 5.82 -23.92
C VAL A 119 -15.55 7.23 -23.97
N TYR A 120 -14.98 8.06 -24.83
CA TYR A 120 -15.40 9.46 -24.97
C TYR A 120 -16.75 9.62 -25.68
N PRO A 121 -17.53 10.68 -25.35
CA PRO A 121 -18.71 11.04 -26.13
C PRO A 121 -18.33 11.50 -27.54
N ALA A 122 -19.26 11.35 -28.49
CA ALA A 122 -19.03 11.73 -29.89
C ALA A 122 -18.59 13.20 -30.02
N GLY A 123 -17.54 13.45 -30.80
CA GLY A 123 -16.97 14.78 -31.04
C GLY A 123 -16.08 15.33 -29.92
N TYR A 124 -15.84 14.55 -28.85
CA TYR A 124 -14.89 14.95 -27.82
C TYR A 124 -13.45 14.60 -28.24
N ASP A 125 -12.60 15.62 -28.30
CA ASP A 125 -11.16 15.48 -28.52
C ASP A 125 -10.39 16.06 -27.30
N PRO A 126 -9.73 15.21 -26.49
CA PRO A 126 -8.97 15.64 -25.32
C PRO A 126 -7.93 16.73 -25.64
N VAL A 127 -7.30 16.67 -26.82
CA VAL A 127 -6.24 17.63 -27.20
C VAL A 127 -6.84 19.00 -27.45
N THR A 128 -7.91 19.07 -28.24
CA THR A 128 -8.63 20.32 -28.50
C THR A 128 -9.18 20.93 -27.20
N ILE A 129 -9.73 20.11 -26.30
CA ILE A 129 -10.27 20.58 -25.01
C ILE A 129 -9.16 21.16 -24.12
N LYS A 130 -8.00 20.51 -24.03
CA LYS A 130 -6.82 21.05 -23.31
C LYS A 130 -6.39 22.42 -23.87
N GLN A 131 -6.36 22.57 -25.19
CA GLN A 131 -6.02 23.86 -25.82
C GLN A 131 -7.07 24.95 -25.53
N GLN A 132 -8.35 24.60 -25.46
CA GLN A 132 -9.41 25.56 -25.11
C GLN A 132 -9.30 26.01 -23.64
N ILE A 133 -8.98 25.10 -22.71
CA ILE A 133 -8.72 25.44 -21.31
C ILE A 133 -7.55 26.41 -21.18
N ALA A 134 -6.43 26.15 -21.87
CA ALA A 134 -5.27 27.02 -21.83
C ALA A 134 -5.59 28.44 -22.35
N LYS A 135 -6.42 28.55 -23.40
CA LYS A 135 -6.90 29.84 -23.91
C LYS A 135 -7.81 30.57 -22.91
N LEU A 136 -8.70 29.84 -22.25
CA LEU A 136 -9.61 30.40 -21.23
C LEU A 136 -8.84 30.84 -19.97
N ALA A 137 -7.82 30.10 -19.56
CA ALA A 137 -6.95 30.47 -18.43
C ALA A 137 -6.25 31.82 -18.66
N ALA A 138 -5.86 32.10 -19.91
CA ALA A 138 -5.26 33.37 -20.31
C ALA A 138 -6.28 34.51 -20.44
N SER A 139 -7.58 34.21 -20.33
CA SER A 139 -8.65 35.21 -20.38
C SER A 139 -9.11 35.53 -18.96
N GLU A 140 -9.45 36.79 -18.67
CA GLU A 140 -9.98 37.21 -17.36
C GLU A 140 -11.39 36.65 -17.05
N LYS A 141 -11.85 35.61 -17.78
CA LYS A 141 -13.16 34.99 -17.68
C LYS A 141 -13.13 33.77 -16.76
N TRP A 142 -12.82 33.99 -15.49
CA TRP A 142 -12.64 32.92 -14.50
C TRP A 142 -13.84 31.96 -14.38
N GLU A 143 -15.07 32.48 -14.37
CA GLU A 143 -16.27 31.64 -14.26
C GLU A 143 -16.42 30.66 -15.44
N GLN A 144 -16.17 31.15 -16.66
CA GLN A 144 -16.22 30.31 -17.87
C GLN A 144 -15.10 29.28 -17.89
N TYR A 145 -13.90 29.67 -17.44
CA TYR A 145 -12.77 28.75 -17.24
C TYR A 145 -13.11 27.64 -16.26
N ALA A 146 -13.60 27.99 -15.07
CA ALA A 146 -13.93 27.02 -14.02
C ALA A 146 -15.02 26.04 -14.44
N GLU A 147 -16.13 26.53 -15.03
CA GLU A 147 -17.21 25.65 -15.51
C GLU A 147 -16.76 24.73 -16.65
N PHE A 148 -15.93 25.23 -17.56
CA PHE A 148 -15.39 24.41 -18.64
C PHE A 148 -14.48 23.30 -18.12
N ARG A 149 -13.67 23.60 -17.09
CA ARG A 149 -12.85 22.60 -16.40
C ARG A 149 -13.67 21.54 -15.68
N LYS A 150 -14.72 21.93 -14.95
CA LYS A 150 -15.64 20.97 -14.31
C LYS A 150 -16.26 20.03 -15.33
N LYS A 151 -16.72 20.58 -16.46
CA LYS A 151 -17.26 19.78 -17.56
C LYS A 151 -16.23 18.80 -18.13
N ARG A 152 -14.98 19.24 -18.35
CA ARG A 152 -13.89 18.35 -18.75
C ARG A 152 -13.69 17.25 -17.71
N GLY A 153 -13.51 17.60 -16.43
CA GLY A 153 -13.26 16.66 -15.35
C GLY A 153 -14.33 15.57 -15.30
N GLN A 154 -15.61 15.94 -15.42
CA GLN A 154 -16.70 14.98 -15.46
C GLN A 154 -16.61 14.06 -16.70
N ILE A 155 -16.39 14.60 -17.90
CA ILE A 155 -16.29 13.79 -19.13
C ILE A 155 -15.09 12.82 -19.05
N GLU A 156 -13.94 13.29 -18.58
CA GLU A 156 -12.72 12.47 -18.45
C GLU A 156 -12.92 11.31 -17.46
N LEU A 157 -13.53 11.58 -16.31
CA LEU A 157 -13.86 10.57 -15.30
C LEU A 157 -14.87 9.57 -15.85
N ASP A 158 -15.98 10.06 -16.40
CA ASP A 158 -17.07 9.23 -16.94
C ASP A 158 -16.59 8.30 -18.05
N SER A 159 -15.72 8.79 -18.93
CA SER A 159 -15.20 8.03 -20.07
C SER A 159 -14.34 6.85 -19.61
N ARG A 160 -13.59 7.02 -18.52
CA ARG A 160 -12.77 5.95 -17.92
C ARG A 160 -13.62 4.94 -17.16
N ILE A 161 -14.61 5.40 -16.42
CA ILE A 161 -15.55 4.50 -15.74
C ILE A 161 -16.37 3.69 -16.77
N LYS A 162 -16.84 4.32 -17.86
CA LYS A 162 -17.48 3.62 -18.99
C LYS A 162 -16.61 2.53 -19.59
N ALA A 163 -15.30 2.76 -19.72
CA ALA A 163 -14.38 1.74 -20.21
C ALA A 163 -14.33 0.51 -19.28
N LEU A 164 -14.33 0.73 -17.96
CA LEU A 164 -14.42 -0.36 -16.97
C LEU A 164 -15.75 -1.12 -17.05
N VAL A 165 -16.84 -0.41 -17.31
CA VAL A 165 -18.17 -1.02 -17.52
C VAL A 165 -18.19 -1.85 -18.80
N GLN A 166 -17.67 -1.31 -19.92
CA GLN A 166 -17.58 -2.04 -21.19
C GLN A 166 -16.69 -3.29 -21.08
N ALA A 167 -15.63 -3.22 -20.27
CA ALA A 167 -14.77 -4.37 -19.98
C ALA A 167 -15.42 -5.41 -19.03
N GLY A 168 -16.62 -5.12 -18.49
CA GLY A 168 -17.33 -6.01 -17.56
C GLY A 168 -16.76 -6.04 -16.14
N PHE A 169 -15.87 -5.11 -15.81
CA PHE A 169 -15.23 -5.03 -14.48
C PHE A 169 -16.10 -4.33 -13.44
N VAL A 170 -17.03 -3.49 -13.91
CA VAL A 170 -17.97 -2.70 -13.10
C VAL A 170 -19.35 -2.83 -13.72
N LYS A 171 -20.40 -2.95 -12.91
CA LYS A 171 -21.78 -2.92 -13.41
C LYS A 171 -22.28 -1.48 -13.60
N PRO A 172 -23.20 -1.21 -14.54
CA PRO A 172 -23.76 0.12 -14.70
C PRO A 172 -24.37 0.71 -13.42
N GLU A 173 -25.08 -0.09 -12.61
CA GLU A 173 -25.70 0.35 -11.36
C GLU A 173 -24.69 0.64 -10.22
N GLU A 174 -23.45 0.17 -10.37
CA GLU A 174 -22.36 0.39 -9.42
C GLU A 174 -21.68 1.76 -9.62
N TRP A 175 -21.93 2.41 -10.76
CA TRP A 175 -21.40 3.72 -11.10
C TRP A 175 -22.20 4.84 -10.42
N ASN A 176 -21.79 5.19 -9.20
CA ASN A 176 -22.37 6.28 -8.43
C ASN A 176 -21.32 6.91 -7.50
N SER A 177 -21.61 8.08 -6.93
CA SER A 177 -20.70 8.85 -6.08
C SER A 177 -20.73 8.43 -4.60
N GLN A 178 -21.14 7.20 -4.29
CA GLN A 178 -21.13 6.71 -2.90
C GLN A 178 -19.68 6.54 -2.39
N SER A 179 -19.54 6.50 -1.07
CA SER A 179 -18.29 6.10 -0.43
C SER A 179 -17.88 4.70 -0.88
N ILE A 180 -16.58 4.51 -1.04
CA ILE A 180 -16.01 3.21 -1.39
C ILE A 180 -16.08 2.26 -0.19
N THR A 181 -16.54 1.03 -0.39
CA THR A 181 -16.62 -0.01 0.66
C THR A 181 -15.72 -1.19 0.35
N LYS A 182 -15.39 -2.00 1.37
CA LYS A 182 -14.63 -3.27 1.18
C LYS A 182 -15.32 -4.18 0.17
N GLN A 183 -16.64 -4.34 0.29
CA GLN A 183 -17.39 -5.19 -0.61
C GLN A 183 -17.31 -4.72 -2.07
N PHE A 184 -17.44 -3.42 -2.31
CA PHE A 184 -17.34 -2.88 -3.66
C PHE A 184 -15.98 -3.19 -4.29
N VAL A 185 -14.89 -2.97 -3.55
CA VAL A 185 -13.52 -3.29 -3.99
C VAL A 185 -13.36 -4.79 -4.23
N ALA A 186 -13.92 -5.64 -3.37
CA ALA A 186 -13.87 -7.09 -3.58
C ALA A 186 -14.62 -7.50 -4.86
N ASP A 187 -15.83 -6.97 -5.08
CA ASP A 187 -16.69 -7.34 -6.20
C ASP A 187 -16.08 -6.93 -7.55
N THR A 188 -15.47 -5.75 -7.66
CA THR A 188 -14.76 -5.29 -8.88
C THR A 188 -13.50 -6.13 -9.14
N LEU A 189 -12.65 -6.33 -8.13
CA LEU A 189 -11.42 -7.11 -8.26
C LEU A 189 -11.70 -8.60 -8.54
N TYR A 190 -12.74 -9.17 -7.93
CA TYR A 190 -13.14 -10.55 -8.18
C TYR A 190 -13.53 -10.76 -9.64
N ARG A 191 -14.31 -9.84 -10.24
CA ARG A 191 -14.65 -9.88 -11.68
C ARG A 191 -13.41 -9.88 -12.57
N ILE A 192 -12.39 -9.12 -12.18
CA ILE A 192 -11.14 -8.97 -12.95
C ILE A 192 -10.24 -10.21 -12.82
N TYR A 193 -10.09 -10.76 -11.61
CA TYR A 193 -9.03 -11.69 -11.26
C TYR A 193 -9.47 -13.13 -10.96
N LYS A 194 -10.77 -13.41 -10.75
CA LYS A 194 -11.24 -14.75 -10.33
C LYS A 194 -10.80 -15.90 -11.24
N ASN A 195 -10.65 -15.66 -12.54
CA ASN A 195 -10.22 -16.72 -13.47
C ASN A 195 -8.73 -17.05 -13.29
N ALA A 196 -7.90 -16.03 -13.06
CA ALA A 196 -6.47 -16.21 -12.83
C ALA A 196 -6.16 -16.60 -11.37
N ARG A 197 -7.10 -16.32 -10.47
CA ARG A 197 -7.01 -16.52 -9.02
C ARG A 197 -8.36 -17.07 -8.52
N PRO A 198 -8.69 -18.34 -8.77
CA PRO A 198 -9.98 -18.88 -8.37
C PRO A 198 -10.12 -18.98 -6.85
N TYR A 199 -11.35 -18.74 -6.38
CA TYR A 199 -11.71 -18.96 -4.98
C TYR A 199 -11.75 -20.47 -4.69
N LYS A 200 -11.12 -20.89 -3.59
CA LYS A 200 -10.98 -22.29 -3.20
C LYS A 200 -12.01 -22.73 -2.14
N GLY A 201 -12.91 -21.84 -1.72
CA GLY A 201 -13.93 -22.19 -0.73
C GLY A 201 -13.42 -22.26 0.71
N SER A 202 -12.22 -21.75 1.00
CA SER A 202 -11.54 -22.03 2.26
C SER A 202 -11.88 -21.08 3.39
N VAL A 203 -12.65 -20.01 3.17
CA VAL A 203 -12.98 -19.00 4.18
C VAL A 203 -14.46 -18.63 4.17
N ALA A 204 -15.04 -18.41 5.35
CA ALA A 204 -16.46 -18.11 5.52
C ALA A 204 -16.71 -17.13 6.69
N PRO A 205 -16.51 -15.81 6.49
CA PRO A 205 -16.72 -14.79 7.52
C PRO A 205 -18.19 -14.76 7.98
N LYS A 206 -18.43 -14.35 9.22
CA LYS A 206 -19.76 -14.41 9.85
C LYS A 206 -20.76 -13.44 9.25
N ASP A 207 -20.28 -12.31 8.76
CA ASP A 207 -21.04 -11.15 8.30
C ASP A 207 -21.03 -10.98 6.78
N SER A 208 -20.55 -11.98 6.01
CA SER A 208 -20.64 -11.94 4.55
C SER A 208 -20.81 -13.31 3.90
N GLN A 209 -21.78 -13.37 2.99
CA GLN A 209 -21.97 -14.48 2.05
C GLN A 209 -21.46 -14.16 0.64
N SER A 210 -20.93 -12.95 0.40
CA SER A 210 -20.37 -12.58 -0.90
C SER A 210 -19.16 -13.44 -1.22
N GLU A 211 -19.20 -14.14 -2.36
CA GLU A 211 -18.09 -14.93 -2.85
C GLU A 211 -16.86 -14.06 -3.11
N ALA A 212 -17.06 -12.84 -3.61
CA ALA A 212 -15.97 -11.90 -3.86
C ALA A 212 -15.27 -11.48 -2.56
N VAL A 213 -16.04 -11.20 -1.50
CA VAL A 213 -15.46 -10.86 -0.17
C VAL A 213 -14.69 -12.05 0.38
N ARG A 214 -15.23 -13.27 0.27
CA ARG A 214 -14.54 -14.49 0.68
C ARG A 214 -13.27 -14.72 -0.11
N TRP A 215 -13.34 -14.54 -1.42
CA TRP A 215 -12.19 -14.59 -2.29
C TRP A 215 -11.12 -13.59 -1.89
N ALA A 216 -11.47 -12.34 -1.59
CA ALA A 216 -10.52 -11.31 -1.20
C ALA A 216 -9.78 -11.67 0.10
N ILE A 217 -10.49 -12.23 1.09
CA ILE A 217 -9.92 -12.76 2.32
C ILE A 217 -8.96 -13.93 2.00
N GLU A 218 -9.41 -14.91 1.20
CA GLU A 218 -8.62 -16.09 0.86
C GLU A 218 -7.36 -15.73 0.06
N ALA A 219 -7.49 -14.80 -0.89
CA ALA A 219 -6.41 -14.29 -1.70
C ALA A 219 -5.42 -13.42 -0.91
N GLY A 220 -5.82 -12.96 0.29
CA GLY A 220 -4.99 -12.19 1.19
C GLY A 220 -4.81 -10.74 0.78
N LEU A 221 -5.84 -10.12 0.18
CA LEU A 221 -5.78 -8.71 -0.16
C LEU A 221 -5.58 -7.86 1.11
N PRO A 222 -4.69 -6.85 1.09
CA PRO A 222 -4.52 -5.93 2.21
C PRO A 222 -5.85 -5.33 2.66
N GLY A 223 -6.09 -5.26 3.97
CA GLY A 223 -7.33 -4.74 4.56
C GLY A 223 -8.51 -5.73 4.59
N PHE A 224 -8.35 -6.95 4.06
CA PHE A 224 -9.34 -8.03 4.12
C PHE A 224 -9.05 -9.07 5.23
N GLN A 225 -8.44 -8.65 6.32
CA GLN A 225 -8.24 -9.50 7.49
C GLN A 225 -9.54 -9.62 8.29
N VAL A 226 -9.82 -10.84 8.75
CA VAL A 226 -10.96 -11.12 9.62
C VAL A 226 -10.54 -10.95 11.07
N ASP A 227 -11.36 -10.28 11.86
CA ASP A 227 -11.09 -10.04 13.28
C ASP A 227 -11.08 -11.35 14.10
N ALA A 228 -10.72 -11.23 15.39
CA ALA A 228 -10.70 -12.37 16.30
C ALA A 228 -12.06 -13.07 16.43
N LYS A 229 -13.17 -12.36 16.22
CA LYS A 229 -14.54 -12.86 16.34
C LYS A 229 -15.08 -13.45 15.04
N GLY A 230 -14.40 -13.29 13.91
CA GLY A 230 -14.80 -13.83 12.62
C GLY A 230 -15.51 -12.85 11.68
N TYR A 231 -15.41 -11.53 11.93
CA TYR A 231 -16.05 -10.47 11.13
C TYR A 231 -15.08 -9.78 10.17
N ILE A 232 -15.58 -9.35 9.00
CA ILE A 232 -14.80 -8.63 7.96
C ILE A 232 -15.27 -7.18 7.75
N TYR A 233 -16.49 -6.86 8.17
CA TYR A 233 -17.16 -5.56 8.04
C TYR A 233 -17.21 -5.07 6.59
N PRO A 234 -17.94 -5.77 5.69
CA PRO A 234 -17.91 -5.54 4.24
C PRO A 234 -18.39 -4.15 3.82
N ASP A 235 -19.28 -3.54 4.62
CA ASP A 235 -19.89 -2.24 4.33
C ASP A 235 -19.06 -1.04 4.82
N GLN A 236 -17.96 -1.28 5.54
CA GLN A 236 -17.10 -0.21 6.03
C GLN A 236 -16.38 0.51 4.89
N GLN A 237 -16.21 1.82 5.05
CA GLN A 237 -15.37 2.63 4.18
C GLN A 237 -13.95 2.05 4.11
N PHE A 238 -13.37 2.04 2.92
CA PHE A 238 -12.15 1.29 2.66
C PHE A 238 -11.06 2.10 1.95
N TYR A 239 -9.82 1.95 2.40
CA TYR A 239 -8.66 2.55 1.76
C TYR A 239 -7.93 1.51 0.89
N TYR A 240 -7.93 1.71 -0.42
CA TYR A 240 -7.61 0.65 -1.39
C TYR A 240 -6.20 0.69 -1.98
N HIS A 241 -5.39 1.72 -1.74
CA HIS A 241 -4.10 1.90 -2.41
C HIS A 241 -3.15 0.71 -2.24
N GLY A 242 -3.03 0.19 -1.02
CA GLY A 242 -2.20 -1.00 -0.75
C GLY A 242 -2.65 -2.25 -1.51
N VAL A 243 -3.93 -2.33 -1.88
CA VAL A 243 -4.46 -3.46 -2.68
C VAL A 243 -3.93 -3.44 -4.11
N PHE A 244 -3.83 -2.26 -4.73
CA PHE A 244 -3.27 -2.17 -6.08
C PHE A 244 -1.78 -2.51 -6.12
N ASP A 245 -1.02 -2.08 -5.11
CA ASP A 245 0.40 -2.42 -4.99
C ASP A 245 0.60 -3.92 -4.81
N PHE A 246 -0.23 -4.54 -3.98
CA PHE A 246 -0.25 -5.99 -3.79
C PHE A 246 -0.57 -6.73 -5.09
N ILE A 247 -1.61 -6.32 -5.81
CA ILE A 247 -2.01 -6.95 -7.08
C ILE A 247 -0.92 -6.78 -8.15
N TYR A 248 -0.30 -5.60 -8.21
CA TYR A 248 0.78 -5.32 -9.13
C TYR A 248 1.95 -6.29 -8.96
N LEU A 249 2.33 -6.54 -7.70
CA LEU A 249 3.47 -7.37 -7.34
C LEU A 249 3.14 -8.88 -7.40
N PHE A 250 1.98 -9.30 -6.91
CA PHE A 250 1.73 -10.70 -6.57
C PHE A 250 0.61 -11.38 -7.34
N PHE A 251 -0.14 -10.66 -8.18
CA PHE A 251 -1.15 -11.26 -9.06
C PHE A 251 -0.68 -11.26 -10.51
N PRO A 252 -1.20 -12.20 -11.33
CA PRO A 252 -1.14 -12.07 -12.78
C PRO A 252 -2.06 -10.91 -13.18
N SER A 253 -1.51 -9.70 -13.25
CA SER A 253 -2.27 -8.46 -13.45
C SER A 253 -1.98 -7.77 -14.78
N LYS A 254 -0.91 -8.16 -15.48
CA LYS A 254 -0.60 -7.67 -16.82
C LYS A 254 -1.50 -8.35 -17.85
N PHE A 255 -2.17 -7.55 -18.66
CA PHE A 255 -3.04 -7.99 -19.75
C PHE A 255 -2.20 -8.32 -20.99
N ASN A 256 -2.41 -9.50 -21.58
CA ASN A 256 -1.77 -9.91 -22.83
C ASN A 256 -2.82 -10.47 -23.81
N GLY A 257 -3.86 -9.68 -24.10
CA GLY A 257 -5.01 -10.14 -24.88
C GLY A 257 -6.00 -10.93 -24.01
N THR A 258 -6.10 -12.24 -24.20
CA THR A 258 -7.06 -13.07 -23.44
C THR A 258 -6.53 -13.56 -22.11
N GLU A 259 -5.22 -13.54 -21.90
CA GLU A 259 -4.57 -14.08 -20.72
C GLU A 259 -3.97 -12.99 -19.84
N ARG A 260 -3.78 -13.33 -18.55
CA ARG A 260 -3.08 -12.49 -17.59
C ARG A 260 -1.76 -13.11 -17.21
N GLU A 261 -0.72 -12.29 -17.23
CA GLU A 261 0.61 -12.68 -16.78
C GLU A 261 1.09 -11.82 -15.62
N TYR A 262 2.15 -12.27 -14.96
CA TYR A 262 2.81 -11.48 -13.93
C TYR A 262 3.65 -10.37 -14.56
N PHE A 263 3.65 -9.20 -13.93
CA PHE A 263 4.75 -8.26 -14.15
C PHE A 263 6.07 -8.90 -13.69
N GLN A 264 7.10 -8.75 -14.50
CA GLN A 264 8.46 -9.18 -14.22
C GLN A 264 9.24 -7.99 -13.71
N PHE A 265 10.10 -8.25 -12.71
CA PHE A 265 10.82 -7.20 -12.02
C PHE A 265 12.33 -7.44 -12.06
N GLU A 266 13.07 -6.35 -12.01
CA GLU A 266 14.48 -6.34 -11.67
C GLU A 266 14.73 -5.33 -10.56
N VAL A 267 15.75 -5.60 -9.76
CA VAL A 267 16.17 -4.70 -8.69
C VAL A 267 17.06 -3.63 -9.28
N LYS A 268 16.73 -2.37 -9.03
CA LYS A 268 17.59 -1.22 -9.32
C LYS A 268 18.21 -0.72 -8.03
N GLN A 269 19.53 -0.82 -7.93
CA GLN A 269 20.23 -0.62 -6.65
C GLN A 269 20.12 0.82 -6.14
N ASP A 270 20.07 1.79 -7.04
CA ASP A 270 19.80 3.21 -6.76
C ASP A 270 18.40 3.38 -6.15
N ARG A 271 17.35 2.84 -6.79
CA ARG A 271 15.97 2.88 -6.29
C ARG A 271 15.81 2.17 -4.96
N LEU A 272 16.44 1.01 -4.80
CA LEU A 272 16.43 0.28 -3.54
C LEU A 272 17.11 1.07 -2.42
N SER A 273 18.24 1.72 -2.72
CA SER A 273 18.96 2.52 -1.73
C SER A 273 18.15 3.73 -1.29
N GLU A 274 17.46 4.39 -2.22
CA GLU A 274 16.51 5.47 -1.92
C GLU A 274 15.32 4.97 -1.11
N ALA A 275 14.70 3.86 -1.50
CA ALA A 275 13.54 3.29 -0.79
C ALA A 275 13.90 2.86 0.64
N VAL A 276 15.09 2.28 0.86
CA VAL A 276 15.61 1.94 2.19
C VAL A 276 15.96 3.19 2.99
N ALA A 277 16.52 4.23 2.36
CA ALA A 277 16.81 5.50 3.03
C ALA A 277 15.51 6.17 3.53
N ASN A 278 14.49 6.23 2.67
CA ASN A 278 13.18 6.82 2.99
C ASN A 278 12.43 6.04 4.08
N ARG A 279 12.74 4.75 4.24
CA ARG A 279 12.14 3.85 5.24
C ARG A 279 13.12 3.42 6.34
N SER A 280 14.17 4.19 6.55
CA SER A 280 15.22 3.84 7.52
C SER A 280 14.69 3.82 8.96
N GLN A 281 13.64 4.59 9.25
CA GLN A 281 13.04 4.61 10.59
C GLN A 281 12.40 3.27 10.96
N GLU A 282 11.91 2.52 9.98
CA GLU A 282 11.19 1.26 10.13
C GLU A 282 12.12 0.04 10.20
N PHE A 283 13.31 0.11 9.58
CA PHE A 283 14.24 -1.03 9.51
C PHE A 283 15.45 -0.93 10.44
N LEU A 284 15.83 0.28 10.85
CA LEU A 284 17.05 0.50 11.60
C LEU A 284 16.80 0.57 13.11
N TYR A 285 17.81 0.12 13.85
CA TYR A 285 17.85 0.13 15.30
C TYR A 285 19.09 0.90 15.73
N VAL A 286 18.92 1.78 16.72
CA VAL A 286 20.02 2.52 17.34
C VAL A 286 20.06 2.12 18.81
N ASN A 287 21.20 1.57 19.24
CA ASN A 287 21.39 1.02 20.58
C ASN A 287 20.31 0.00 20.96
N ASN A 288 20.00 -0.90 20.03
CA ASN A 288 18.96 -1.95 20.13
C ASN A 288 17.51 -1.44 20.29
N LYS A 289 17.25 -0.15 20.05
CA LYS A 289 15.90 0.41 19.99
C LYS A 289 15.55 0.77 18.56
N PRO A 290 14.31 0.53 18.09
CA PRO A 290 13.90 0.95 16.75
C PRO A 290 14.10 2.45 16.57
N LEU A 291 14.63 2.87 15.42
CA LEU A 291 14.94 4.27 15.16
C LEU A 291 13.69 5.17 15.27
N TYR A 292 12.55 4.71 14.76
CA TYR A 292 11.26 5.42 14.89
C TYR A 292 10.83 5.67 16.35
N SER A 293 11.32 4.88 17.30
CA SER A 293 10.94 4.98 18.72
C SER A 293 11.78 6.00 19.51
N LEU A 294 12.81 6.58 18.88
CA LEU A 294 13.71 7.51 19.55
C LEU A 294 13.20 8.95 19.42
N PRO A 295 13.26 9.76 20.50
CA PRO A 295 12.85 11.17 20.48
C PRO A 295 13.52 11.99 19.36
N ASP A 296 14.78 11.68 19.05
CA ASP A 296 15.58 12.39 18.07
C ASP A 296 15.69 11.62 16.73
N GLY A 297 14.78 10.66 16.48
CA GLY A 297 14.85 9.72 15.36
C GLY A 297 15.04 10.37 14.00
N VAL A 298 14.41 11.53 13.76
CA VAL A 298 14.57 12.31 12.52
C VAL A 298 15.98 12.88 12.41
N MET A 299 16.53 13.48 13.48
CA MET A 299 17.88 14.04 13.48
C MET A 299 18.96 12.97 13.34
N LEU A 300 18.67 11.75 13.79
CA LEU A 300 19.57 10.60 13.68
C LEU A 300 19.70 10.09 12.24
N LEU A 301 18.73 10.34 11.34
CA LEU A 301 18.80 9.92 9.94
C LEU A 301 20.01 10.49 9.20
N ASP A 302 20.47 11.68 9.58
CA ASP A 302 21.61 12.33 8.96
C ASP A 302 22.97 11.82 9.46
N ARG A 303 22.98 11.00 10.51
CA ARG A 303 24.21 10.47 11.09
C ARG A 303 24.92 9.51 10.12
N PRO A 304 26.26 9.59 9.98
CA PRO A 304 27.02 8.71 9.10
C PRO A 304 26.79 7.22 9.37
N GLU A 305 26.63 6.82 10.63
CA GLU A 305 26.40 5.45 11.04
C GLU A 305 25.04 4.93 10.57
N VAL A 306 24.02 5.79 10.57
CA VAL A 306 22.67 5.46 10.10
C VAL A 306 22.65 5.33 8.59
N LYS A 307 23.24 6.29 7.86
CA LYS A 307 23.41 6.22 6.41
C LYS A 307 24.20 4.98 5.97
N LYS A 308 25.26 4.63 6.70
CA LYS A 308 26.05 3.41 6.46
C LYS A 308 25.21 2.14 6.68
N ALA A 309 24.43 2.07 7.76
CA ALA A 309 23.56 0.93 8.04
C ALA A 309 22.45 0.77 6.98
N ALA A 310 21.84 1.88 6.53
CA ALA A 310 20.87 1.88 5.44
C ALA A 310 21.47 1.35 4.13
N ALA A 311 22.67 1.82 3.76
CA ALA A 311 23.38 1.35 2.58
C ALA A 311 23.74 -0.15 2.66
N GLN A 312 24.15 -0.62 3.84
CA GLN A 312 24.40 -2.05 4.06
C GLN A 312 23.13 -2.88 3.95
N LEU A 313 22.02 -2.44 4.56
CA LEU A 313 20.72 -3.09 4.43
C LEU A 313 20.29 -3.20 2.95
N SER A 314 20.41 -2.11 2.20
CA SER A 314 20.12 -2.09 0.75
C SER A 314 20.97 -3.12 0.00
N THR A 315 22.27 -3.20 0.29
CA THR A 315 23.20 -4.16 -0.32
C THR A 315 22.83 -5.60 0.00
N ASP A 316 22.48 -5.89 1.26
CA ASP A 316 22.13 -7.22 1.73
C ASP A 316 20.75 -7.69 1.22
N LEU A 317 19.85 -6.74 0.98
CA LEU A 317 18.48 -6.97 0.55
C LEU A 317 18.38 -7.18 -0.96
N GLY A 318 19.16 -6.44 -1.75
CA GLY A 318 19.10 -6.48 -3.22
C GLY A 318 19.05 -7.90 -3.83
N PRO A 319 19.97 -8.82 -3.46
CA PRO A 319 19.97 -10.19 -3.99
C PRO A 319 18.74 -11.04 -3.61
N LYS A 320 17.94 -10.62 -2.63
CA LYS A 320 16.82 -11.41 -2.06
C LYS A 320 15.45 -10.97 -2.56
N LEU A 321 15.29 -9.72 -3.01
CA LEU A 321 13.98 -9.11 -3.28
C LEU A 321 13.13 -9.89 -4.29
N ILE A 322 13.71 -10.31 -5.42
CA ILE A 322 12.98 -11.10 -6.41
C ILE A 322 12.54 -12.45 -5.82
N GLY A 323 13.41 -13.09 -5.03
CA GLY A 323 13.06 -14.31 -4.31
C GLY A 323 11.90 -14.12 -3.33
N MET A 324 11.84 -12.98 -2.64
CA MET A 324 10.73 -12.63 -1.75
C MET A 324 9.42 -12.42 -2.52
N VAL A 325 9.46 -11.75 -3.68
CA VAL A 325 8.28 -11.59 -4.56
C VAL A 325 7.73 -12.94 -4.99
N GLU A 326 8.60 -13.82 -5.50
CA GLU A 326 8.23 -15.16 -5.94
C GLU A 326 7.75 -16.05 -4.79
N GLN A 327 8.30 -15.87 -3.59
CA GLN A 327 7.83 -16.56 -2.40
C GLN A 327 6.40 -16.14 -2.07
N VAL A 328 6.10 -14.84 -2.03
CA VAL A 328 4.74 -14.36 -1.75
C VAL A 328 3.76 -14.84 -2.82
N ARG A 329 4.12 -14.77 -4.11
CA ARG A 329 3.30 -15.32 -5.22
C ARG A 329 2.90 -16.78 -4.99
N ARG A 330 3.84 -17.62 -4.55
CA ARG A 330 3.56 -19.02 -4.21
C ARG A 330 2.70 -19.17 -2.96
N GLU A 331 2.97 -18.40 -1.91
CA GLU A 331 2.20 -18.45 -0.66
C GLU A 331 0.74 -18.06 -0.89
N VAL A 332 0.49 -16.97 -1.61
CA VAL A 332 -0.89 -16.52 -1.85
C VAL A 332 -1.68 -17.53 -2.68
N LEU A 333 -1.04 -18.39 -3.49
CA LEU A 333 -1.73 -19.46 -4.24
C LEU A 333 -2.31 -20.55 -3.33
N LYS A 334 -1.88 -20.68 -2.07
CA LYS A 334 -2.41 -21.71 -1.16
C LYS A 334 -3.83 -21.37 -0.67
N PRO A 335 -4.65 -22.34 -0.26
CA PRO A 335 -5.85 -22.07 0.53
C PRO A 335 -5.47 -21.49 1.90
N ARG A 336 -6.42 -20.87 2.60
CA ARG A 336 -6.26 -20.46 3.99
C ARG A 336 -6.88 -21.46 4.96
N VAL A 337 -6.31 -21.59 6.15
CA VAL A 337 -6.98 -22.30 7.25
C VAL A 337 -8.08 -21.41 7.83
N TRP A 338 -9.28 -21.96 7.94
CA TRP A 338 -10.42 -21.27 8.53
C TRP A 338 -11.00 -22.03 9.71
N ASP A 339 -11.28 -23.31 9.52
CA ASP A 339 -11.77 -24.19 10.58
C ASP A 339 -10.69 -25.22 10.92
N TRP A 340 -9.90 -24.91 11.96
CA TRP A 340 -8.85 -25.79 12.46
C TRP A 340 -9.30 -27.23 12.67
N ARG A 341 -10.55 -27.47 13.08
CA ARG A 341 -11.07 -28.82 13.29
C ARG A 341 -11.08 -29.61 11.98
N ASN A 342 -11.57 -29.01 10.90
CA ASN A 342 -11.74 -29.69 9.62
C ASN A 342 -10.48 -29.59 8.75
N ASP A 343 -9.83 -28.42 8.72
CA ASP A 343 -8.71 -28.12 7.84
C ASP A 343 -7.40 -28.73 8.31
N VAL A 344 -7.26 -28.98 9.62
CA VAL A 344 -6.04 -29.51 10.24
C VAL A 344 -6.30 -30.77 11.07
N ILE A 345 -7.13 -30.70 12.12
CA ILE A 345 -7.26 -31.80 13.09
C ILE A 345 -7.80 -33.09 12.46
N ARG A 346 -8.85 -32.99 11.64
CA ARG A 346 -9.50 -34.12 10.97
C ARG A 346 -9.01 -34.33 9.56
N HIS A 347 -8.18 -33.43 9.03
CA HIS A 347 -7.74 -33.50 7.65
C HIS A 347 -6.78 -34.70 7.46
N PRO A 348 -7.04 -35.61 6.49
CA PRO A 348 -6.28 -36.86 6.36
C PRO A 348 -4.76 -36.68 6.24
N SER A 349 -4.32 -35.64 5.52
CA SER A 349 -2.89 -35.35 5.34
C SER A 349 -2.13 -35.05 6.62
N PHE A 350 -2.80 -34.63 7.70
CA PHE A 350 -2.15 -34.31 8.98
C PHE A 350 -2.41 -35.34 10.07
N ALA A 351 -3.31 -36.31 9.85
CA ALA A 351 -3.78 -37.23 10.89
C ALA A 351 -2.64 -37.91 11.66
N LYS A 352 -1.62 -38.43 10.95
CA LYS A 352 -0.45 -39.07 11.58
C LYS A 352 0.38 -38.09 12.42
N LEU A 353 0.63 -36.89 11.90
CA LEU A 353 1.42 -35.86 12.59
C LEU A 353 0.68 -35.34 13.84
N VAL A 354 -0.63 -35.11 13.72
CA VAL A 354 -1.50 -34.68 14.83
C VAL A 354 -1.56 -35.77 15.91
N GLN A 355 -1.72 -37.04 15.53
CA GLN A 355 -1.71 -38.17 16.47
C GLN A 355 -0.37 -38.29 17.20
N GLU A 356 0.75 -38.18 16.46
CA GLU A 356 2.09 -38.25 17.03
C GLU A 356 2.35 -37.11 18.02
N TYR A 357 1.95 -35.88 17.68
CA TYR A 357 2.01 -34.76 18.60
C TYR A 357 1.12 -35.00 19.83
N ARG A 358 -0.13 -35.42 19.65
CA ARG A 358 -1.04 -35.66 20.78
C ARG A 358 -0.54 -36.77 21.72
N LYS A 359 0.19 -37.77 21.19
CA LYS A 359 0.81 -38.85 21.97
C LYS A 359 2.07 -38.39 22.71
N THR A 360 2.97 -37.66 22.03
CA THR A 360 4.30 -37.34 22.58
C THR A 360 4.38 -35.99 23.27
N LYS A 361 3.50 -35.05 22.89
CA LYS A 361 3.53 -33.62 23.26
C LYS A 361 4.90 -32.95 23.04
N SER A 362 5.73 -33.52 22.16
CA SER A 362 7.10 -33.06 21.96
C SER A 362 7.17 -31.83 21.06
N GLN A 363 8.17 -30.97 21.31
CA GLN A 363 8.43 -29.79 20.48
C GLN A 363 8.75 -30.18 19.02
N LYS A 364 9.45 -31.29 18.82
CA LYS A 364 9.77 -31.82 17.48
C LYS A 364 8.49 -32.15 16.71
N ALA A 365 7.57 -32.90 17.31
CA ALA A 365 6.30 -33.24 16.67
C ALA A 365 5.42 -32.00 16.42
N LEU A 366 5.39 -31.04 17.35
CA LEU A 366 4.70 -29.76 17.16
C LEU A 366 5.23 -29.02 15.92
N MET A 367 6.54 -28.90 15.80
CA MET A 367 7.16 -28.22 14.66
C MET A 367 6.90 -28.95 13.35
N GLN A 368 6.86 -30.28 13.34
CA GLN A 368 6.48 -31.05 12.15
C GLN A 368 5.05 -30.77 11.70
N VAL A 369 4.07 -30.74 12.62
CA VAL A 369 2.69 -30.35 12.29
C VAL A 369 2.65 -28.92 11.74
N TYR A 370 3.29 -27.99 12.44
CA TYR A 370 3.31 -26.57 12.04
C TYR A 370 3.87 -26.37 10.64
N GLN A 371 5.02 -26.97 10.33
CA GLN A 371 5.64 -26.86 9.00
C GLN A 371 4.77 -27.51 7.91
N ALA A 372 4.19 -28.68 8.18
CA ALA A 372 3.29 -29.33 7.23
C ALA A 372 2.03 -28.47 6.94
N VAL A 373 1.48 -27.80 7.96
CA VAL A 373 0.36 -26.88 7.78
C VAL A 373 0.77 -25.66 6.94
N LYS A 374 1.93 -25.03 7.23
CA LYS A 374 2.45 -23.90 6.43
C LYS A 374 2.76 -24.29 4.98
N GLU A 375 3.20 -25.52 4.75
CA GLU A 375 3.46 -26.01 3.39
C GLU A 375 2.17 -26.06 2.57
N ARG A 376 1.06 -26.47 3.19
CA ARG A 376 -0.25 -26.60 2.53
C ARG A 376 -1.06 -25.30 2.47
N TYR A 377 -1.01 -24.47 3.51
CA TYR A 377 -1.90 -23.34 3.68
C TYR A 377 -1.17 -22.01 3.86
N ASN A 378 -1.80 -20.95 3.36
CA ASN A 378 -1.47 -19.57 3.68
C ASN A 378 -2.17 -19.17 4.98
N LEU A 379 -1.44 -19.19 6.09
CA LEU A 379 -1.98 -18.84 7.40
C LEU A 379 -2.22 -17.33 7.51
N PHE A 380 -3.22 -16.93 8.30
CA PHE A 380 -3.31 -15.52 8.73
C PHE A 380 -2.19 -15.22 9.74
N ASP A 381 -1.80 -13.96 9.92
CA ASP A 381 -0.74 -13.59 10.87
C ASP A 381 -1.04 -14.07 12.30
N ARG A 382 -2.32 -13.96 12.71
CA ARG A 382 -2.79 -14.46 14.02
C ARG A 382 -2.74 -15.99 14.16
N GLN A 383 -2.53 -16.72 13.07
CA GLN A 383 -2.45 -18.17 13.00
C GLN A 383 -1.02 -18.68 12.83
N ASP A 384 -0.13 -17.88 12.21
CA ASP A 384 1.21 -18.29 11.79
C ASP A 384 2.22 -18.30 12.95
N SER A 385 1.98 -19.19 13.93
CA SER A 385 2.83 -19.34 15.11
C SER A 385 2.79 -20.78 15.65
N PRO A 386 3.94 -21.36 16.04
CA PRO A 386 3.98 -22.65 16.73
C PRO A 386 3.14 -22.67 18.02
N GLN A 387 3.03 -21.55 18.74
CA GLN A 387 2.24 -21.45 19.97
C GLN A 387 0.74 -21.53 19.67
N VAL A 388 0.27 -20.91 18.60
CA VAL A 388 -1.13 -21.01 18.16
C VAL A 388 -1.43 -22.43 17.73
N MET A 389 -0.54 -23.05 16.94
CA MET A 389 -0.67 -24.46 16.54
C MET A 389 -0.75 -25.39 17.76
N LYS A 390 0.11 -25.17 18.76
CA LYS A 390 0.08 -25.92 20.02
C LYS A 390 -1.29 -25.82 20.71
N SER A 391 -1.79 -24.59 20.87
CA SER A 391 -3.09 -24.34 21.50
C SER A 391 -4.23 -25.02 20.76
N VAL A 392 -4.22 -24.98 19.43
CA VAL A 392 -5.20 -25.69 18.58
C VAL A 392 -5.15 -27.20 18.82
N LEU A 393 -3.96 -27.80 18.75
CA LEU A 393 -3.79 -29.25 18.88
C LEU A 393 -4.16 -29.78 20.28
N ASP A 394 -3.99 -28.95 21.31
CA ASP A 394 -4.31 -29.28 22.71
C ASP A 394 -5.80 -29.12 23.03
N ASN A 395 -6.48 -28.11 22.46
CA ASN A 395 -7.82 -27.72 22.90
C ASN A 395 -8.94 -28.10 21.91
N ILE A 396 -8.64 -28.23 20.62
CA ILE A 396 -9.65 -28.57 19.61
C ILE A 396 -9.70 -30.08 19.45
N LYS A 397 -10.89 -30.67 19.68
CA LYS A 397 -11.14 -32.11 19.53
C LYS A 397 -11.34 -32.52 18.08
#